data_AF-A0A8I0M867-F1
#
_entry.id   AF-A0A8I0M867-F1
#
_cell.length_a   1.000
_cell.length_b   1.000
_cell.length_c   1.000
_cell.angle_alpha   90.00
_cell.angle_beta   90.00
_cell.angle_gamma   90.00
#
_symmetry.space_group_name_H-M   'P 1'
#
loop_
_entity.id
_entity.type
_entity.pdbx_description
1 polymer ?
#
loop_
_entity_poly.entity_id
_entity_poly.type
_entity_poly.pdbx_seq_one_letter_code
_entity_poly.pdbx_strand_id
1 'polypeptide(L)'
;MPQRLLPALVLSTAAAFTASGAAASSGDAWETFRAEVSKKCLAAATSLQKASAVVDPFGSESFGLALVIGTPKGSKAAVTQICVFDKKKKTVELGGELTPDTVKVGVPTKKK
;
A
#
# COMPACT_ATOMS: atom_id res chain seq x y z
N MET A 1 34.58 53.18 33.60
CA MET A 1 34.91 53.34 32.17
C MET A 1 36.39 53.00 31.99
N PRO A 2 36.83 52.03 31.17
CA PRO A 2 36.19 50.82 30.60
C PRO A 2 36.84 49.53 31.18
N GLN A 3 36.17 48.38 31.37
CA GLN A 3 35.51 47.49 30.40
C GLN A 3 36.50 46.81 29.43
N ARG A 4 36.84 45.54 29.70
CA ARG A 4 36.88 44.42 28.74
C ARG A 4 37.18 43.11 29.46
N LEU A 5 36.13 42.57 30.11
CA LEU A 5 36.08 41.17 30.51
C LEU A 5 35.78 40.33 29.26
N LEU A 6 36.68 39.41 28.92
CA LEU A 6 36.40 38.29 28.04
C LEU A 6 35.52 37.27 28.78
N PRO A 7 34.53 36.67 28.11
CA PRO A 7 34.18 35.28 28.38
C PRO A 7 34.36 34.44 27.11
N ALA A 8 35.17 33.39 27.27
CA ALA A 8 35.13 32.21 26.41
C ALA A 8 33.87 31.39 26.68
N LEU A 9 33.59 30.41 25.80
CA LEU A 9 32.61 29.31 25.93
C LEU A 9 31.12 29.72 25.74
N VAL A 10 30.27 29.07 24.95
CA VAL A 10 30.21 27.70 24.42
C VAL A 10 29.42 27.71 23.10
N LEU A 11 29.96 27.09 22.05
CA LEU A 11 29.23 26.81 20.81
C LEU A 11 28.35 25.56 21.04
N SER A 12 27.16 25.74 21.61
CA SER A 12 26.19 24.64 21.78
C SER A 12 25.39 24.45 20.48
N THR A 13 25.95 23.67 19.55
CA THR A 13 25.18 23.06 18.46
C THR A 13 24.21 22.04 19.07
N ALA A 14 23.00 22.49 19.39
CA ALA A 14 21.90 21.59 19.74
C ALA A 14 21.59 20.74 18.50
N ALA A 15 22.15 19.53 18.47
CA ALA A 15 21.83 18.51 17.49
C ALA A 15 20.32 18.27 17.55
N ALA A 16 19.62 18.68 16.50
CA ALA A 16 18.25 18.31 16.26
C ALA A 16 18.19 16.78 16.11
N PHE A 17 17.95 16.08 17.22
CA PHE A 17 17.39 14.75 17.18
C PHE A 17 15.95 14.91 16.69
N THR A 18 15.78 15.07 15.37
CA THR A 18 14.53 14.63 14.75
C THR A 18 14.50 13.12 14.98
N ALA A 19 13.86 12.71 16.08
CA ALA A 19 13.35 11.37 16.20
C ALA A 19 12.41 11.19 15.02
N SER A 20 12.95 10.71 13.90
CA SER A 20 12.17 10.02 12.89
C SER A 20 11.66 8.79 13.61
N GLY A 21 10.55 8.97 14.33
CA GLY A 21 9.76 7.89 14.84
C GLY A 21 9.47 7.02 13.63
N ALA A 22 10.20 5.92 13.52
CA ALA A 22 9.72 4.78 12.79
C ALA A 22 8.44 4.41 13.52
N ALA A 23 7.32 5.00 13.08
CA ALA A 23 6.00 4.56 13.46
C ALA A 23 5.96 3.12 12.96
N ALA A 24 6.24 2.19 13.87
CA ALA A 24 5.88 0.81 13.70
C ALA A 24 4.41 0.86 13.36
N SER A 25 4.10 0.71 12.07
CA SER A 25 2.74 0.85 11.59
C SER A 25 1.91 -0.13 12.42
N SER A 26 1.03 0.43 13.24
CA SER A 26 0.21 -0.34 14.16
C SER A 26 -0.70 -1.26 13.35
N GLY A 27 -1.23 -2.33 13.97
CA GLY A 27 -2.14 -3.26 13.28
C GLY A 27 -3.27 -2.55 12.53
N ASP A 28 -3.80 -1.46 13.10
CA ASP A 28 -4.88 -0.64 12.53
C ASP A 28 -4.46 0.11 11.27
N ALA A 29 -3.23 0.61 11.21
CA ALA A 29 -2.70 1.28 10.03
C ALA A 29 -2.55 0.30 8.86
N TRP A 30 -2.15 -0.94 9.14
CA TRP A 30 -2.06 -1.99 8.12
C TRP A 30 -3.42 -2.47 7.63
N GLU A 31 -4.42 -2.60 8.51
CA GLU A 31 -5.79 -2.91 8.10
C GLU A 31 -6.38 -1.81 7.21
N THR A 32 -6.20 -0.55 7.60
CA THR A 32 -6.67 0.60 6.81
C THR A 32 -6.01 0.62 5.43
N PHE A 33 -4.70 0.37 5.37
CA PHE A 33 -3.98 0.28 4.11
C PHE A 33 -4.53 -0.83 3.21
N ARG A 34 -4.71 -2.05 3.74
CA ARG A 34 -5.27 -3.17 2.97
C ARG A 34 -6.68 -2.87 2.47
N ALA A 35 -7.52 -2.25 3.30
CA ALA A 35 -8.86 -1.84 2.92
C ALA A 35 -8.85 -0.80 1.80
N GLU A 36 -7.94 0.18 1.87
CA GLU A 36 -7.76 1.19 0.83
C GLU A 36 -7.35 0.55 -0.51
N VAL A 37 -6.33 -0.31 -0.49
CA VAL A 37 -5.86 -1.04 -1.69
C VAL A 37 -6.99 -1.87 -2.28
N SER A 38 -7.67 -2.69 -1.48
CA SER A 38 -8.80 -3.51 -1.91
C SER A 38 -9.88 -2.67 -2.59
N LYS A 39 -10.32 -1.59 -1.94
CA LYS A 39 -11.37 -0.70 -2.45
C LYS A 39 -10.98 -0.08 -3.79
N LYS A 40 -9.75 0.45 -3.90
CA LYS A 40 -9.26 1.13 -5.10
C LYS A 40 -9.08 0.15 -6.25
N CYS A 41 -8.54 -1.04 -5.98
CA CYS A 41 -8.37 -2.09 -6.97
C CYS A 41 -9.69 -2.61 -7.53
N LEU A 42 -10.68 -2.88 -6.67
CA LEU A 42 -12.00 -3.33 -7.08
C LEU A 42 -12.74 -2.25 -7.89
N ALA A 43 -12.57 -0.98 -7.52
CA ALA A 43 -13.16 0.14 -8.27
C ALA A 43 -12.57 0.28 -9.68
N ALA A 44 -11.28 -0.04 -9.88
CA ALA A 44 -10.63 -0.02 -11.18
C ALA A 44 -11.06 -1.19 -12.08
N ALA A 45 -11.40 -2.34 -11.49
CA ALA A 45 -11.70 -3.59 -12.20
C ALA A 45 -13.13 -3.65 -12.78
N THR A 46 -13.54 -2.61 -13.49
CA THR A 46 -14.91 -2.44 -14.05
C THR A 46 -15.28 -3.44 -15.15
N SER A 47 -14.28 -4.09 -15.74
CA SER A 47 -14.43 -5.16 -16.74
C SER A 47 -14.84 -6.50 -16.11
N LEU A 48 -14.60 -6.69 -14.81
CA LEU A 48 -14.83 -7.93 -14.10
C LEU A 48 -16.15 -7.91 -13.32
N GLN A 49 -16.91 -9.00 -13.45
CA GLN A 49 -18.08 -9.28 -12.64
C GLN A 49 -17.69 -10.12 -11.41
N LYS A 50 -18.41 -9.92 -10.30
CA LYS A 50 -18.18 -10.63 -9.01
C LYS A 50 -16.70 -10.57 -8.58
N ALA A 51 -16.07 -9.40 -8.78
CA ALA A 51 -14.66 -9.22 -8.50
C ALA A 51 -14.37 -9.34 -6.99
N SER A 52 -13.26 -9.98 -6.65
CA SER A 52 -12.70 -10.07 -5.31
C SER A 52 -11.22 -9.73 -5.35
N ALA A 53 -10.71 -9.09 -4.29
CA ALA A 53 -9.32 -8.67 -4.18
C ALA A 53 -8.62 -9.44 -3.06
N VAL A 54 -7.51 -10.09 -3.40
CA VAL A 54 -6.57 -10.69 -2.45
C VAL A 54 -5.40 -9.73 -2.32
N VAL A 55 -5.36 -9.00 -1.21
CA VAL A 55 -4.38 -7.93 -0.97
C VAL A 55 -3.12 -8.50 -0.33
N ASP A 56 -1.96 -8.09 -0.85
CA ASP A 56 -0.68 -8.31 -0.19
C ASP A 56 -0.70 -7.62 1.19
N PRO A 57 -0.47 -8.33 2.29
CA PRO A 57 -0.60 -7.78 3.64
C PRO A 57 0.25 -6.54 3.92
N PHE A 58 1.36 -6.38 3.19
CA PHE A 58 2.35 -5.32 3.38
C PHE A 58 2.54 -4.47 2.10
N GLY A 59 2.40 -5.11 0.95
CA GLY A 59 2.80 -4.55 -0.34
C GLY A 59 4.31 -4.42 -0.45
N SER A 60 4.76 -3.45 -1.23
CA SER A 60 6.16 -3.08 -1.39
C SER A 60 6.44 -1.71 -0.78
N GLU A 61 7.70 -1.27 -0.81
CA GLU A 61 8.13 0.06 -0.36
C GLU A 61 7.23 1.19 -0.88
N SER A 62 6.91 1.17 -2.18
CA SER A 62 6.18 2.25 -2.85
C SER A 62 4.75 1.90 -3.24
N PHE A 63 4.37 0.61 -3.23
CA PHE A 63 3.10 0.17 -3.80
C PHE A 63 2.32 -0.74 -2.86
N GLY A 64 0.99 -0.64 -2.89
CA GLY A 64 0.10 -1.71 -2.48
C GLY A 64 -0.17 -2.64 -3.64
N LEU A 65 -0.17 -3.94 -3.37
CA LEU A 65 -0.33 -4.96 -4.39
C LEU A 65 -1.56 -5.79 -4.06
N ALA A 66 -2.35 -6.12 -5.07
CA ALA A 66 -3.47 -7.04 -4.90
C ALA A 66 -3.69 -7.87 -6.16
N LEU A 67 -4.21 -9.07 -5.99
CA LEU A 67 -4.71 -9.89 -7.08
C LEU A 67 -6.23 -9.73 -7.13
N VAL A 68 -6.74 -9.19 -8.23
CA VAL A 68 -8.17 -9.02 -8.46
C VAL A 68 -8.66 -10.16 -9.32
N ILE A 69 -9.56 -10.97 -8.79
CA ILE A 69 -10.12 -12.14 -9.46
C ILE A 69 -11.57 -11.85 -9.76
N GLY A 70 -12.00 -12.10 -10.99
CA GLY A 70 -13.39 -11.95 -11.38
C GLY A 70 -13.65 -12.50 -12.77
N THR A 71 -14.92 -12.46 -13.19
CA THR A 71 -15.33 -13.00 -14.49
C THR A 71 -15.50 -11.85 -15.48
N PRO A 72 -14.74 -11.80 -16.60
CA PRO A 72 -14.93 -10.78 -17.61
C PRO A 72 -16.35 -10.84 -18.19
N LYS A 73 -16.92 -9.68 -18.54
CA LYS A 73 -18.25 -9.61 -19.16
C LYS A 73 -18.26 -10.43 -20.46
N GLY A 74 -19.14 -11.42 -20.55
CA GLY A 74 -19.25 -12.30 -21.72
C GLY A 74 -18.36 -13.55 -21.67
N SER A 75 -17.54 -13.72 -20.63
CA SER A 75 -16.76 -14.95 -20.40
C SER A 75 -17.44 -15.85 -19.35
N LYS A 76 -17.11 -17.14 -19.40
CA LYS A 76 -17.49 -18.12 -18.36
C LYS A 76 -16.35 -18.41 -17.39
N ALA A 77 -15.12 -18.05 -17.73
CA ALA A 77 -13.94 -18.31 -16.91
C ALA A 77 -13.57 -17.05 -16.11
N ALA A 78 -13.24 -17.24 -14.83
CA ALA A 78 -12.64 -16.18 -14.03
C ALA A 78 -11.19 -15.95 -14.47
N VAL A 79 -10.76 -14.69 -14.50
CA VAL A 79 -9.38 -14.27 -14.73
C VAL A 79 -8.87 -13.54 -13.51
N THR A 80 -7.54 -13.46 -13.40
CA THR A 80 -6.86 -12.69 -12.36
C THR A 80 -6.14 -11.51 -13.00
N GLN A 81 -6.29 -10.31 -12.45
CA GLN A 81 -5.51 -9.14 -12.80
C GLN A 81 -4.65 -8.73 -11.61
N ILE A 82 -3.40 -8.33 -11.88
CA ILE A 82 -2.54 -7.72 -10.86
C ILE A 82 -2.96 -6.26 -10.73
N CYS A 83 -3.24 -5.82 -9.51
CA CYS A 83 -3.49 -4.43 -9.19
C CYS A 83 -2.29 -3.84 -8.45
N VAL A 84 -1.79 -2.72 -8.96
CA VAL A 84 -0.71 -1.93 -8.37
C VAL A 84 -1.29 -0.59 -7.93
N PHE A 85 -1.27 -0.35 -6.62
CA PHE A 85 -1.69 0.90 -6.01
C PHE A 85 -0.46 1.74 -5.63
N ASP A 86 -0.30 2.90 -6.23
CA ASP A 86 0.80 3.83 -5.89
C ASP A 86 0.50 4.54 -4.57
N LYS A 87 1.33 4.32 -3.54
CA LYS A 87 1.12 4.90 -2.20
C LYS A 87 1.23 6.43 -2.20
N LYS A 88 2.03 7.01 -3.09
CA LYS A 88 2.28 8.46 -3.19
C LYS A 88 1.20 9.14 -4.03
N LYS A 89 0.91 8.59 -5.21
CA LYS A 89 -0.07 9.17 -6.15
C LYS A 89 -1.50 8.80 -5.83
N LYS A 90 -1.71 7.75 -5.03
CA LYS A 90 -3.03 7.20 -4.68
C LYS A 90 -3.83 6.75 -5.92
N THR A 91 -3.11 6.37 -6.98
CA THR A 91 -3.63 5.86 -8.26
C THR A 91 -3.49 4.34 -8.33
N VAL A 92 -4.30 3.71 -9.19
CA VAL A 92 -4.26 2.27 -9.44
C VAL A 92 -3.94 2.01 -10.89
N GLU A 93 -3.08 1.02 -11.12
CA GLU A 93 -2.85 0.40 -12.41
C GLU A 93 -3.26 -1.07 -12.35
N LEU A 94 -3.99 -1.53 -13.36
CA LEU A 94 -4.34 -2.94 -13.54
C LEU A 94 -3.49 -3.54 -14.66
N GLY A 95 -2.91 -4.69 -14.36
CA GLY A 95 -2.25 -5.53 -15.36
C GLY A 95 -3.25 -6.26 -16.26
N GLY A 96 -2.68 -7.00 -17.21
CA GLY A 96 -3.45 -7.87 -18.10
C GLY A 96 -4.16 -9.02 -17.38
N GLU A 97 -5.03 -9.68 -18.11
CA GLU A 97 -5.78 -10.84 -17.64
C GLU A 97 -4.89 -12.09 -17.62
N LEU A 98 -4.80 -12.72 -16.46
CA LEU A 98 -4.13 -14.00 -16.26
C LEU A 98 -5.19 -15.09 -16.16
N THR A 99 -5.08 -16.08 -17.04
CA THR A 99 -6.00 -17.22 -17.09
C THR A 99 -5.72 -18.20 -15.94
N PRO A 100 -6.72 -18.99 -15.55
CA PRO A 100 -6.57 -19.96 -14.45
C PRO A 100 -5.57 -21.09 -14.75
N ASP A 101 -5.21 -21.28 -16.02
CA ASP A 101 -4.15 -22.22 -16.44
C ASP A 101 -2.75 -21.70 -16.09
N THR A 102 -2.59 -20.37 -16.00
CA THR A 102 -1.32 -19.71 -15.69
C THR A 102 -1.18 -19.42 -14.19
N VAL A 103 -2.25 -18.95 -13.54
CA VAL A 103 -2.24 -18.57 -12.12
C VAL A 103 -3.53 -19.00 -11.43
N LYS A 104 -3.40 -19.68 -10.28
CA LYS A 104 -4.52 -20.01 -9.39
C LYS A 104 -4.36 -19.25 -8.08
N VAL A 105 -5.34 -18.40 -7.77
CA VAL A 105 -5.36 -17.62 -6.53
C VAL A 105 -6.44 -18.15 -5.59
N GLY A 106 -6.04 -18.52 -4.37
CA GLY A 106 -6.99 -18.82 -3.31
C GLY A 106 -7.54 -17.52 -2.71
N VAL A 107 -8.85 -17.30 -2.82
CA VAL A 107 -9.50 -16.20 -2.09
C VAL A 107 -9.76 -16.69 -0.66
N PRO A 108 -9.12 -16.09 0.36
CA PRO A 108 -9.37 -16.49 1.74
C PRO A 108 -10.83 -16.14 2.09
N THR A 109 -11.62 -17.17 2.42
CA THR A 109 -12.91 -16.96 3.06
C THR A 109 -12.63 -16.43 4.46
N LYS A 110 -13.13 -15.23 4.80
CA LYS A 110 -13.07 -14.74 6.18
C LYS A 110 -13.71 -15.83 7.06
N LYS A 111 -12.93 -16.47 7.92
CA LYS A 111 -13.49 -17.30 8.99
C LYS A 111 -14.38 -16.37 9.81
N LYS A 112 -15.66 -16.74 9.91
CA LYS A 112 -16.64 -16.03 10.75
C LYS A 112 -16.18 -16.03 12.21
#